data_AF-A0A812QND4-F1
#
_entry.id   AF-A0A812QND4-F1
#
_cell.length_a   1.000
_cell.length_b   1.000
_cell.length_c   1.000
_cell.angle_alpha   90.00
_cell.angle_beta   90.00
_cell.angle_gamma   90.00
#
_symmetry.space_group_name_H-M   'P 1'
#
loop_
_entity.id
_entity.type
_entity.pdbx_description
1 polymer ?
#
loop_
_entity_poly.entity_id
_entity_poly.type
_entity_poly.pdbx_seq_one_letter_code
_entity_poly.pdbx_strand_id
1 'polypeptide(L)'
;MAVLVAWAFPELLAEAISAEEDKQDKRGSVKYQLVSGDEVFVDAKDVLAANNRLIVASATGGKVFWAVAADFKLLADYGIDPSNPVQHKILGQRGSDDEDIRLDMPEVRRYLIGKNFDGEHAPEELAKYMEANPSEFPTRDVTDLMWDLARSQDQHHELMQLILNYVVLPRGSDFVAAELAEVACAFAVAGVYDEHCFSSLGDALHERLEELDFDAEGGCLSALLWAFTEVGVVHTELYQALAEKGARALVEFEPKVLSDVREPCFWTFFRASAGVWSNRGSLENPRDFRGFAKAEFYDHLAPLLLERINDIHPVSCVYFMWSFCKPLILCTELFDAVARRVVPEVQKLDRCGLAMFCWNYAHINHESPEVFESTAEESLRAERLAELTPRDVAAIVRAFAKAGMRDVDLMQALCDHGCGLLRDGIDQKCYKRPMKSLARDIYEEDFSAVDGKVDAFDMVTLSDMLSSFAEQQFVHKQFLQLADEYMQKGLQQPAHDVVKFLRFPQAFDQ
;
A
#
# COMPACT_ATOMS: atom_id res chain seq x y z
N MET A 1 9.83 22.05 -23.54
CA MET A 1 10.52 21.97 -22.23
C MET A 1 10.56 23.33 -21.53
N ALA A 2 11.06 24.39 -22.18
CA ALA A 2 10.96 25.77 -21.66
C ALA A 2 9.55 26.16 -21.21
N VAL A 3 8.54 25.97 -22.07
CA VAL A 3 7.13 26.24 -21.74
C VAL A 3 6.65 25.47 -20.51
N LEU A 4 6.95 24.17 -20.40
CA LEU A 4 6.57 23.33 -19.25
C LEU A 4 7.18 23.82 -17.93
N VAL A 5 8.47 24.19 -17.94
CA VAL A 5 9.15 24.65 -16.73
C VAL A 5 8.72 26.07 -16.35
N ALA A 6 8.53 26.97 -17.33
CA ALA A 6 8.01 28.31 -17.08
C ALA A 6 6.53 28.31 -16.65
N TRP A 7 5.76 27.32 -17.06
CA TRP A 7 4.38 27.11 -16.62
C TRP A 7 4.32 26.62 -15.17
N ALA A 8 5.13 25.61 -14.83
CA ALA A 8 5.14 25.02 -13.50
C ALA A 8 5.80 25.92 -12.44
N PHE A 9 6.81 26.71 -12.84
CA PHE A 9 7.62 27.54 -11.95
C PHE A 9 7.96 28.90 -12.62
N PRO A 10 6.97 29.78 -12.84
CA PRO A 10 7.16 31.08 -13.50
C PRO A 10 8.18 31.99 -12.78
N GLU A 11 8.35 31.81 -11.47
CA GLU A 11 9.32 32.51 -10.64
C GLU A 11 10.78 32.19 -10.99
N LEU A 12 11.02 31.06 -11.67
CA LEU A 12 12.34 30.61 -12.11
C LEU A 12 12.75 31.15 -13.50
N LEU A 13 11.93 32.03 -14.08
CA LEU A 13 12.29 32.81 -15.25
C LEU A 13 13.37 33.82 -14.85
N ALA A 14 14.47 33.86 -15.61
CA ALA A 14 15.63 34.67 -15.32
C ALA A 14 15.95 35.62 -16.48
N GLU A 15 16.28 36.87 -16.16
CA GLU A 15 16.73 37.87 -17.13
C GLU A 15 18.17 38.29 -16.85
N ALA A 16 18.99 38.42 -17.90
CA ALA A 16 20.39 38.79 -17.78
C ALA A 16 20.51 40.21 -17.19
N ILE A 17 21.33 40.35 -16.16
CA ILE A 17 21.63 41.66 -15.54
C ILE A 17 22.60 42.38 -16.47
N SER A 18 22.22 43.58 -16.95
CA SER A 18 23.00 44.29 -17.97
C SER A 18 24.43 44.60 -17.51
N ALA A 19 25.38 44.52 -18.45
CA ALA A 19 26.83 44.64 -18.19
C ALA A 19 27.32 46.02 -17.71
N GLU A 20 26.44 47.01 -17.53
CA GLU A 20 26.82 48.34 -17.02
C GLU A 20 26.94 48.41 -15.49
N GLU A 21 26.37 47.46 -14.74
CA GLU A 21 26.35 47.51 -13.27
C GLU A 21 27.46 46.71 -12.57
N ASP A 22 28.19 45.82 -13.27
CA ASP A 22 29.21 44.97 -12.64
C ASP A 22 30.62 45.23 -13.17
N LYS A 23 31.20 46.37 -12.75
CA LYS A 23 32.63 46.68 -12.96
C LYS A 23 33.54 45.91 -11.98
N GLN A 24 33.15 44.75 -11.48
CA GLN A 24 33.95 44.06 -10.47
C GLN A 24 33.75 42.54 -10.36
N ASP A 25 33.70 41.79 -11.47
CA ASP A 25 33.94 40.33 -11.38
C ASP A 25 34.99 39.81 -12.38
N LYS A 26 36.11 39.30 -11.84
CA LYS A 26 37.27 38.79 -12.58
C LYS A 26 37.10 37.32 -13.02
N ARG A 27 35.90 36.73 -12.89
CA ARG A 27 35.66 35.30 -13.12
C ARG A 27 34.98 34.91 -14.43
N GLY A 28 34.58 35.87 -15.27
CA GLY A 28 34.01 35.56 -16.59
C GLY A 28 32.70 34.77 -16.51
N SER A 29 31.75 35.23 -15.70
CA SER A 29 30.40 34.67 -15.55
C SER A 29 29.34 35.72 -15.88
N VAL A 30 28.24 35.31 -16.48
CA VAL A 30 27.06 36.15 -16.75
C VAL A 30 26.03 35.92 -15.65
N LYS A 31 25.56 37.01 -15.03
CA LYS A 31 24.55 36.97 -13.97
C LYS A 31 23.15 37.17 -14.54
N TYR A 32 22.19 36.48 -13.93
CA TYR A 32 20.78 36.55 -14.23
C TYR A 32 20.01 36.80 -12.94
N GLN A 33 19.01 37.66 -13.04
CA GLN A 33 18.05 37.92 -11.98
C GLN A 33 16.82 37.05 -12.20
N LEU A 34 16.50 36.17 -11.25
CA LEU A 34 15.24 35.44 -11.26
C LEU A 34 14.09 36.37 -10.87
N VAL A 35 12.89 36.06 -11.37
CA VAL A 35 11.65 36.74 -10.99
C VAL A 35 11.34 36.54 -9.51
N SER A 36 11.80 35.44 -8.89
CA SER A 36 11.77 35.24 -7.43
C SER A 36 12.54 36.30 -6.63
N GLY A 37 13.47 37.02 -7.27
CA GLY A 37 14.38 37.96 -6.62
C GLY A 37 15.78 37.38 -6.34
N ASP A 38 16.02 36.09 -6.62
CA ASP A 38 17.33 35.47 -6.44
C ASP A 38 18.28 35.72 -7.63
N GLU A 39 19.56 35.95 -7.33
CA GLU A 39 20.60 36.07 -8.36
C GLU A 39 21.24 34.70 -8.65
N VAL A 40 21.36 34.38 -9.92
CA VAL A 40 22.05 33.18 -10.40
C VAL A 40 23.07 33.52 -11.48
N PHE A 41 24.07 32.67 -11.69
CA PHE A 41 25.12 32.91 -12.68
C PHE A 41 25.42 31.68 -13.54
N VAL A 42 25.79 31.96 -14.78
CA VAL A 42 26.22 31.01 -15.82
C VAL A 42 27.66 31.36 -16.21
N ASP A 43 28.49 30.34 -16.49
CA ASP A 43 29.86 30.58 -16.99
C ASP A 43 29.81 31.25 -18.37
N ALA A 44 30.62 32.30 -18.62
CA ALA A 44 30.58 33.01 -19.90
C ALA A 44 31.01 32.17 -21.10
N LYS A 45 31.63 31.00 -20.87
CA LYS A 45 31.94 30.02 -21.93
C LYS A 45 30.79 29.08 -22.25
N ASP A 46 29.72 29.09 -21.46
CA ASP A 46 28.54 28.27 -21.67
C ASP A 46 27.68 28.83 -22.82
N VAL A 47 27.08 27.95 -23.62
CA VAL A 47 26.22 28.33 -24.75
C VAL A 47 24.99 29.11 -24.27
N LEU A 48 24.54 28.86 -23.04
CA LEU A 48 23.41 29.56 -22.45
C LEU A 48 23.72 31.02 -22.11
N ALA A 49 24.98 31.37 -21.85
CA ALA A 49 25.41 32.72 -21.51
C ALA A 49 25.17 33.76 -22.61
N ALA A 50 24.98 33.32 -23.85
CA ALA A 50 24.62 34.18 -24.98
C ALA A 50 23.14 34.58 -25.00
N ASN A 51 22.30 33.96 -24.17
CA ASN A 51 20.87 34.24 -24.12
C ASN A 51 20.59 35.31 -23.06
N ASN A 52 19.79 36.31 -23.43
CA ASN A 52 19.39 37.35 -22.50
C ASN A 52 18.39 36.85 -21.45
N ARG A 53 17.72 35.71 -21.70
CA ARG A 53 16.66 35.18 -20.83
C ARG A 53 16.69 33.66 -20.77
N LEU A 54 16.56 33.12 -19.57
CA LEU A 54 16.65 31.70 -19.27
C LEU A 54 15.48 31.26 -18.39
N ILE A 55 15.17 29.97 -18.42
CA ILE A 55 14.34 29.32 -17.40
C ILE A 55 15.23 28.35 -16.67
N VAL A 56 15.40 28.55 -15.36
CA VAL A 56 16.36 27.82 -14.53
C VAL A 56 15.63 26.76 -13.73
N ALA A 57 15.76 25.47 -14.07
CA ALA A 57 15.12 24.43 -13.23
C ALA A 57 16.01 23.93 -12.10
N SER A 58 17.32 24.23 -12.12
CA SER A 58 18.21 23.86 -11.02
C SER A 58 19.41 24.78 -10.91
N ALA A 59 19.58 25.34 -9.70
CA ALA A 59 20.75 26.09 -9.28
C ALA A 59 21.18 25.66 -7.87
N THR A 60 22.48 25.65 -7.59
CA THR A 60 23.01 25.37 -6.25
C THR A 60 24.09 26.36 -5.92
N GLY A 61 23.92 27.09 -4.81
CA GLY A 61 24.85 28.16 -4.41
C GLY A 61 24.95 29.29 -5.45
N GLY A 62 23.85 29.62 -6.13
CA GLY A 62 23.79 30.65 -7.18
C GLY A 62 24.31 30.20 -8.56
N LYS A 63 24.98 29.05 -8.67
CA LYS A 63 25.41 28.53 -9.97
C LYS A 63 24.28 27.77 -10.65
N VAL A 64 23.98 28.10 -11.90
CA VAL A 64 23.00 27.36 -12.72
C VAL A 64 23.61 26.02 -13.16
N PHE A 65 22.91 24.93 -12.87
CA PHE A 65 23.27 23.57 -13.34
C PHE A 65 22.39 23.10 -14.47
N TRP A 66 21.14 23.56 -14.50
CA TRP A 66 20.20 23.22 -15.55
C TRP A 66 19.28 24.40 -15.87
N ALA A 67 19.34 24.84 -17.12
CA ALA A 67 18.48 25.88 -17.65
C ALA A 67 18.26 25.69 -19.14
N VAL A 68 17.26 26.36 -19.67
CA VAL A 68 16.95 26.41 -21.10
C VAL A 68 16.70 27.85 -21.54
N ALA A 69 17.05 28.18 -22.78
CA ALA A 69 16.73 29.48 -23.36
C ALA A 69 15.22 29.71 -23.38
N ALA A 70 14.79 30.89 -22.94
CA ALA A 70 13.39 31.26 -22.88
C ALA A 70 13.00 32.03 -24.16
N ASP A 71 12.16 31.44 -25.01
CA ASP A 71 11.55 32.14 -26.13
C ASP A 71 10.21 32.75 -25.69
N PHE A 72 10.19 34.07 -25.53
CA PHE A 72 9.04 34.79 -25.01
C PHE A 72 7.85 34.82 -25.99
N LYS A 73 8.11 34.71 -27.29
CA LYS A 73 7.02 34.59 -28.26
C LYS A 73 6.33 33.24 -28.09
N LEU A 74 7.13 32.17 -27.95
CA LEU A 74 6.63 30.84 -27.65
C LEU A 74 5.92 30.77 -26.29
N LEU A 75 6.41 31.45 -25.25
CA LEU A 75 5.74 31.49 -23.94
C LEU A 75 4.39 32.22 -24.01
N ALA A 76 4.33 33.34 -24.73
CA ALA A 76 3.09 34.10 -24.94
C ALA A 76 2.04 33.33 -25.75
N ASP A 77 2.47 32.58 -26.78
CA ASP A 77 1.60 31.68 -27.56
C ASP A 77 0.95 30.59 -26.68
N TYR A 78 1.54 30.28 -25.51
CA TYR A 78 1.04 29.34 -24.51
C TYR A 78 0.43 30.04 -23.27
N GLY A 79 0.10 31.34 -23.37
CA GLY A 79 -0.63 32.08 -22.34
C GLY A 79 0.18 32.51 -21.11
N ILE A 80 1.52 32.35 -21.14
CA ILE A 80 2.41 32.79 -20.08
C ILE A 80 2.84 34.23 -20.41
N ASP A 81 2.43 35.21 -19.60
CA ASP A 81 2.88 36.60 -19.77
C ASP A 81 4.35 36.71 -19.37
N PRO A 82 5.28 36.90 -20.31
CA PRO A 82 6.70 36.86 -19.98
C PRO A 82 7.19 38.12 -19.26
N SER A 83 6.42 39.22 -19.32
CA SER A 83 6.71 40.48 -18.62
C SER A 83 6.17 40.47 -17.19
N ASN A 84 5.22 39.59 -16.89
CA ASN A 84 4.70 39.37 -15.56
C ASN A 84 4.32 37.89 -15.35
N PRO A 85 5.31 36.99 -15.32
CA PRO A 85 5.06 35.55 -15.41
C PRO A 85 4.37 35.00 -14.17
N VAL A 86 4.40 35.70 -13.04
CA VAL A 86 3.65 35.32 -11.82
C VAL A 86 2.15 35.66 -11.95
N GLN A 87 1.78 36.56 -12.87
CA GLN A 87 0.39 36.96 -13.13
C GLN A 87 -0.21 36.30 -14.39
N HIS A 88 0.47 35.30 -14.98
CA HIS A 88 -0.15 34.55 -16.06
C HIS A 88 -1.50 34.00 -15.58
N LYS A 89 -2.55 34.25 -16.37
CA LYS A 89 -3.92 33.96 -15.94
C LYS A 89 -4.10 32.44 -15.82
N ILE A 90 -4.27 31.98 -14.59
CA ILE A 90 -4.86 30.68 -14.28
C ILE A 90 -6.24 30.64 -14.94
N LEU A 91 -6.59 29.50 -15.54
CA LEU A 91 -7.93 29.21 -16.03
C LEU A 91 -8.98 29.71 -15.02
N GLY A 92 -9.83 30.65 -15.44
CA GLY A 92 -11.00 31.09 -14.66
C GLY A 92 -11.05 32.59 -14.34
N GLN A 93 -11.65 33.38 -15.24
CA GLN A 93 -12.63 34.37 -14.78
C GLN A 93 -14.01 33.79 -15.02
N ARG A 94 -14.75 33.57 -13.91
CA ARG A 94 -16.18 33.28 -13.89
C ARG A 94 -16.93 34.38 -14.65
N GLY A 95 -17.45 34.02 -15.82
CA GLY A 95 -18.67 34.60 -16.35
C GLY A 95 -19.85 34.02 -15.58
N SER A 96 -20.79 34.90 -15.28
CA SER A 96 -22.04 34.68 -14.55
C SER A 96 -22.87 33.46 -15.01
N ASP A 97 -23.42 32.76 -14.03
CA ASP A 97 -24.80 32.25 -13.95
C ASP A 97 -25.48 31.90 -15.29
N ASP A 98 -25.22 30.71 -15.82
CA ASP A 98 -26.21 29.68 -16.21
C ASP A 98 -25.56 28.56 -17.05
N GLU A 99 -25.82 27.31 -16.63
CA GLU A 99 -26.02 26.08 -17.42
C GLU A 99 -25.17 25.86 -18.69
N ASP A 100 -24.05 25.16 -18.52
CA ASP A 100 -23.63 23.98 -19.31
C ASP A 100 -22.20 23.62 -18.89
N ILE A 101 -22.01 22.47 -18.23
CA ILE A 101 -20.67 21.96 -17.86
C ILE A 101 -19.94 21.65 -19.17
N ARG A 102 -19.00 22.50 -19.59
CA ARG A 102 -18.14 22.26 -20.77
C ARG A 102 -16.85 21.54 -20.34
N LEU A 103 -16.38 20.60 -21.17
CA LEU A 103 -15.24 19.69 -20.94
C LEU A 103 -13.85 20.38 -21.03
N ASP A 104 -13.57 21.34 -20.15
CA ASP A 104 -12.24 21.96 -20.07
C ASP A 104 -11.28 21.21 -19.13
N MET A 105 -10.94 19.95 -19.46
CA MET A 105 -10.22 19.04 -18.53
C MET A 105 -8.92 18.46 -19.13
N PRO A 106 -7.73 18.75 -18.55
CA PRO A 106 -6.44 18.22 -19.02
C PRO A 106 -6.38 16.69 -19.14
N GLU A 107 -7.00 15.98 -18.20
CA GLU A 107 -7.03 14.53 -18.09
C GLU A 107 -7.73 13.90 -19.30
N VAL A 108 -8.82 14.51 -19.76
CA VAL A 108 -9.58 14.05 -20.93
C VAL A 108 -8.90 14.44 -22.22
N ARG A 109 -8.29 15.64 -22.30
CA ARG A 109 -7.67 16.17 -23.52
C ARG A 109 -6.69 15.20 -24.16
N ARG A 110 -5.88 14.48 -23.36
CA ARG A 110 -4.92 13.50 -23.89
C ARG A 110 -5.59 12.36 -24.67
N TYR A 111 -6.80 11.98 -24.28
CA TYR A 111 -7.60 10.95 -24.94
C TYR A 111 -8.36 11.49 -26.15
N LEU A 112 -8.47 12.80 -26.31
CA LEU A 112 -9.13 13.44 -27.45
C LEU A 112 -8.16 13.85 -28.57
N ILE A 113 -6.85 13.79 -28.33
CA ILE A 113 -5.83 14.17 -29.32
C ILE A 113 -6.03 13.34 -30.61
N GLY A 114 -6.22 14.04 -31.73
CA GLY A 114 -6.39 13.43 -33.04
C GLY A 114 -7.81 12.91 -33.33
N LYS A 115 -8.78 13.16 -32.43
CA LYS A 115 -10.20 12.83 -32.61
C LYS A 115 -10.99 14.07 -33.02
N ASN A 116 -12.14 13.89 -33.64
CA ASN A 116 -13.03 14.99 -34.05
C ASN A 116 -13.91 15.46 -32.89
N PHE A 117 -13.31 15.68 -31.72
CA PHE A 117 -13.99 16.10 -30.51
C PHE A 117 -13.13 17.17 -29.83
N ASP A 118 -13.64 18.40 -29.73
CA ASP A 118 -12.96 19.48 -29.01
C ASP A 118 -13.46 19.59 -27.56
N GLY A 119 -12.70 20.28 -26.70
CA GLY A 119 -13.01 20.37 -25.26
C GLY A 119 -14.19 21.31 -24.92
N GLU A 120 -14.90 21.86 -25.91
CA GLU A 120 -15.98 22.82 -25.65
C GLU A 120 -17.35 22.15 -25.40
N HIS A 121 -17.43 20.84 -25.61
CA HIS A 121 -18.63 20.00 -25.50
C HIS A 121 -18.99 19.60 -24.06
N ALA A 122 -20.23 19.15 -23.84
CA ALA A 122 -20.69 18.66 -22.54
C ALA A 122 -20.22 17.22 -22.24
N PRO A 123 -20.05 16.81 -20.97
CA PRO A 123 -19.71 15.44 -20.56
C PRO A 123 -20.57 14.35 -21.21
N GLU A 124 -21.87 14.60 -21.34
CA GLU A 124 -22.81 13.68 -21.99
C GLU A 124 -22.53 13.49 -23.48
N GLU A 125 -22.10 14.56 -24.17
CA GLU A 125 -21.75 14.49 -25.59
C GLU A 125 -20.48 13.66 -25.79
N LEU A 126 -19.52 13.77 -24.88
CA LEU A 126 -18.33 12.92 -24.90
C LEU A 126 -18.70 11.46 -24.69
N ALA A 127 -19.50 11.14 -23.68
CA ALA A 127 -19.90 9.77 -23.40
C ALA A 127 -20.64 9.13 -24.61
N LYS A 128 -21.55 9.88 -25.25
CA LYS A 128 -22.23 9.46 -26.49
C LYS A 128 -21.27 9.36 -27.69
N TYR A 129 -20.29 10.25 -27.79
CA TYR A 129 -19.27 10.17 -28.85
C TYR A 129 -18.38 8.94 -28.67
N MET A 130 -17.98 8.62 -27.44
CA MET A 130 -17.23 7.40 -27.10
C MET A 130 -18.04 6.14 -27.39
N GLU A 131 -19.34 6.13 -27.07
CA GLU A 131 -20.28 5.06 -27.41
C GLU A 131 -20.36 4.84 -28.93
N ALA A 132 -20.49 5.93 -29.70
CA ALA A 132 -20.61 5.88 -31.17
C ALA A 132 -19.30 5.51 -31.89
N ASN A 133 -18.14 5.70 -31.25
CA ASN A 133 -16.81 5.51 -31.86
C ASN A 133 -15.94 4.52 -31.05
N PRO A 134 -16.37 3.26 -30.85
CA PRO A 134 -15.68 2.31 -29.97
C PRO A 134 -14.26 1.97 -30.44
N SER A 135 -13.97 2.06 -31.74
CA SER A 135 -12.63 1.84 -32.29
C SER A 135 -11.63 2.95 -31.94
N GLU A 136 -12.11 4.16 -31.67
CA GLU A 136 -11.27 5.29 -31.25
C GLU A 136 -11.00 5.27 -29.74
N PHE A 137 -11.80 4.50 -28.99
CA PHE A 137 -11.67 4.33 -27.54
C PHE A 137 -11.61 2.83 -27.19
N PRO A 138 -10.43 2.20 -27.38
CA PRO A 138 -10.15 0.86 -26.88
C PRO A 138 -10.48 0.74 -25.38
N THR A 139 -10.84 -0.47 -24.92
CA THR A 139 -11.27 -0.72 -23.53
C THR A 139 -10.21 -0.31 -22.51
N ARG A 140 -8.93 -0.56 -22.80
CA ARG A 140 -7.80 -0.11 -21.97
C ARG A 140 -7.73 1.41 -21.86
N ASP A 141 -7.88 2.14 -22.97
CA ASP A 141 -7.86 3.60 -22.95
C ASP A 141 -9.01 4.17 -22.13
N VAL A 142 -10.20 3.55 -22.21
CA VAL A 142 -11.34 3.91 -21.36
C VAL A 142 -11.03 3.65 -19.89
N THR A 143 -10.42 2.50 -19.57
CA THR A 143 -10.04 2.13 -18.20
C THR A 143 -9.00 3.10 -17.62
N ASP A 144 -7.97 3.44 -18.40
CA ASP A 144 -6.95 4.40 -17.99
C ASP A 144 -7.56 5.81 -17.82
N LEU A 145 -8.51 6.19 -18.67
CA LEU A 145 -9.25 7.45 -18.54
C LEU A 145 -10.04 7.47 -17.22
N MET A 146 -10.73 6.38 -16.87
CA MET A 146 -11.46 6.28 -15.61
C MET A 146 -10.54 6.48 -14.40
N TRP A 147 -9.34 5.91 -14.44
CA TRP A 147 -8.32 6.09 -13.40
C TRP A 147 -7.77 7.51 -13.32
N ASP A 148 -7.59 8.16 -14.46
CA ASP A 148 -7.18 9.56 -14.54
C ASP A 148 -8.23 10.50 -13.96
N LEU A 149 -9.50 10.30 -14.34
CA LEU A 149 -10.63 11.04 -13.80
C LEU A 149 -10.77 10.81 -12.28
N ALA A 150 -10.51 9.59 -11.79
CA ALA A 150 -10.57 9.28 -10.37
C ALA A 150 -9.50 9.99 -9.54
N ARG A 151 -8.33 10.26 -10.13
CA ARG A 151 -7.19 10.91 -9.46
C ARG A 151 -7.15 12.42 -9.67
N SER A 152 -8.05 12.98 -10.48
CA SER A 152 -8.11 14.42 -10.72
C SER A 152 -8.56 15.17 -9.47
N GLN A 153 -8.18 16.45 -9.35
CA GLN A 153 -8.50 17.27 -8.16
C GLN A 153 -10.00 17.53 -8.02
N ASP A 154 -10.71 17.66 -9.13
CA ASP A 154 -12.14 18.01 -9.17
C ASP A 154 -13.05 16.78 -9.18
N GLN A 155 -12.48 15.55 -9.16
CA GLN A 155 -13.15 14.25 -9.11
C GLN A 155 -14.44 14.24 -9.96
N HIS A 156 -14.30 14.02 -11.28
CA HIS A 156 -15.36 14.17 -12.27
C HIS A 156 -16.43 13.06 -12.22
N HIS A 157 -17.16 12.99 -11.10
CA HIS A 157 -18.12 11.94 -10.75
C HIS A 157 -19.18 11.71 -11.84
N GLU A 158 -19.75 12.80 -12.36
CA GLU A 158 -20.78 12.75 -13.40
C GLU A 158 -20.24 12.15 -14.70
N LEU A 159 -19.07 12.59 -15.17
CA LEU A 159 -18.46 12.04 -16.38
C LEU A 159 -18.12 10.54 -16.19
N MET A 160 -17.62 10.14 -15.03
CA MET A 160 -17.35 8.73 -14.73
C MET A 160 -18.62 7.87 -14.79
N GLN A 161 -19.74 8.35 -14.22
CA GLN A 161 -21.04 7.69 -14.31
C GLN A 161 -21.55 7.60 -15.75
N LEU A 162 -21.41 8.68 -16.53
CA LEU A 162 -21.79 8.71 -17.94
C LEU A 162 -20.96 7.72 -18.77
N ILE A 163 -19.64 7.69 -18.57
CA ILE A 163 -18.75 6.73 -19.26
C ILE A 163 -19.12 5.29 -18.88
N LEU A 164 -19.39 5.01 -17.61
CA LEU A 164 -19.82 3.68 -17.20
C LEU A 164 -21.12 3.26 -17.91
N ASN A 165 -22.14 4.11 -17.89
CA ASN A 165 -23.47 3.79 -18.42
C ASN A 165 -23.53 3.73 -19.96
N TYR A 166 -22.87 4.65 -20.67
CA TYR A 166 -22.94 4.73 -22.13
C TYR A 166 -21.82 3.97 -22.84
N VAL A 167 -20.69 3.71 -22.18
CA VAL A 167 -19.51 3.12 -22.84
C VAL A 167 -19.17 1.76 -22.25
N VAL A 168 -18.96 1.67 -20.93
CA VAL A 168 -18.43 0.45 -20.30
C VAL A 168 -19.49 -0.65 -20.25
N LEU A 169 -20.68 -0.40 -19.69
CA LEU A 169 -21.73 -1.42 -19.56
C LEU A 169 -22.26 -1.93 -20.92
N PRO A 170 -22.55 -1.08 -21.92
CA PRO A 170 -23.01 -1.55 -23.23
C PRO A 170 -21.95 -2.36 -23.99
N ARG A 171 -20.66 -2.12 -23.71
CA ARG A 171 -19.53 -2.85 -24.28
C ARG A 171 -18.93 -3.87 -23.31
N GLY A 172 -19.65 -4.27 -22.26
CA GLY A 172 -19.09 -5.09 -21.18
C GLY A 172 -18.43 -6.40 -21.65
N SER A 173 -18.91 -6.99 -22.76
CA SER A 173 -18.31 -8.17 -23.39
C SER A 173 -16.96 -7.91 -24.06
N ASP A 174 -16.68 -6.67 -24.46
CA ASP A 174 -15.42 -6.27 -25.09
C ASP A 174 -14.32 -6.06 -24.05
N PHE A 175 -14.68 -5.67 -22.83
CA PHE A 175 -13.75 -5.49 -21.72
C PHE A 175 -13.31 -6.84 -21.18
N VAL A 176 -12.04 -7.00 -20.82
CA VAL A 176 -11.63 -8.14 -19.99
C VAL A 176 -12.08 -7.92 -18.54
N ALA A 177 -12.35 -8.99 -17.78
CA ALA A 177 -12.86 -8.85 -16.42
C ALA A 177 -11.96 -7.99 -15.52
N ALA A 178 -10.63 -8.07 -15.70
CA ALA A 178 -9.66 -7.25 -14.99
C ALA A 178 -9.86 -5.75 -15.24
N GLU A 179 -10.18 -5.34 -16.46
CA GLU A 179 -10.47 -3.93 -16.79
C GLU A 179 -11.76 -3.46 -16.12
N LEU A 180 -12.81 -4.29 -16.07
CA LEU A 180 -14.05 -3.98 -15.35
C LEU A 180 -13.81 -3.85 -13.84
N ALA A 181 -12.96 -4.71 -13.26
CA ALA A 181 -12.55 -4.59 -11.86
C ALA A 181 -11.73 -3.30 -11.61
N GLU A 182 -10.85 -2.91 -12.54
CA GLU A 182 -10.14 -1.62 -12.46
C GLU A 182 -11.09 -0.43 -12.53
N VAL A 183 -12.13 -0.49 -13.36
CA VAL A 183 -13.18 0.54 -13.39
C VAL A 183 -13.86 0.64 -12.02
N ALA A 184 -14.22 -0.49 -11.37
CA ALA A 184 -14.78 -0.49 -10.02
C ALA A 184 -13.83 0.21 -9.01
N CYS A 185 -12.53 -0.10 -9.09
CA CYS A 185 -11.51 0.52 -8.25
C CYS A 185 -11.37 2.03 -8.50
N ALA A 186 -11.45 2.48 -9.76
CA ALA A 186 -11.40 3.89 -10.11
C ALA A 186 -12.56 4.66 -9.46
N PHE A 187 -13.78 4.11 -9.52
CA PHE A 187 -14.93 4.68 -8.82
C PHE A 187 -14.73 4.74 -7.30
N ALA A 188 -14.19 3.67 -6.70
CA ALA A 188 -13.88 3.62 -5.28
C ALA A 188 -12.87 4.69 -4.86
N VAL A 189 -11.80 4.89 -5.65
CA VAL A 189 -10.80 5.94 -5.41
C VAL A 189 -11.38 7.33 -5.59
N ALA A 190 -12.25 7.52 -6.57
CA ALA A 190 -12.95 8.78 -6.80
C ALA A 190 -13.97 9.13 -5.69
N GLY A 191 -14.34 8.17 -4.84
CA GLY A 191 -15.39 8.33 -3.85
C GLY A 191 -16.77 8.53 -4.50
N VAL A 192 -17.00 7.92 -5.67
CA VAL A 192 -18.29 8.00 -6.38
C VAL A 192 -19.22 6.93 -5.84
N TYR A 193 -20.24 7.36 -5.10
CA TYR A 193 -21.27 6.48 -4.54
C TYR A 193 -22.49 6.45 -5.44
N ASP A 194 -22.59 5.41 -6.27
CA ASP A 194 -23.78 5.15 -7.10
C ASP A 194 -24.11 3.66 -7.04
N GLU A 195 -25.16 3.35 -6.28
CA GLU A 195 -25.64 1.98 -6.06
C GLU A 195 -26.06 1.29 -7.37
N HIS A 196 -26.68 2.03 -8.30
CA HIS A 196 -27.15 1.46 -9.56
C HIS A 196 -25.98 1.13 -10.50
N CYS A 197 -25.02 2.04 -10.61
CA CYS A 197 -23.79 1.86 -11.36
C CYS A 197 -22.98 0.66 -10.83
N PHE A 198 -22.77 0.59 -9.51
CA PHE A 198 -22.03 -0.52 -8.89
C PHE A 198 -22.78 -1.84 -8.93
N SER A 199 -24.12 -1.84 -8.80
CA SER A 199 -24.92 -3.05 -8.99
C SER A 199 -24.76 -3.59 -10.41
N SER A 200 -24.87 -2.72 -11.42
CA SER A 200 -24.73 -3.13 -12.83
C SER A 200 -23.32 -3.66 -13.14
N LEU A 201 -22.29 -3.03 -12.57
CA LEU A 201 -20.91 -3.49 -12.70
C LEU A 201 -20.69 -4.82 -11.97
N GLY A 202 -21.33 -5.02 -10.82
CA GLY A 202 -21.27 -6.27 -10.07
C GLY A 202 -21.97 -7.42 -10.78
N ASP A 203 -23.12 -7.17 -11.41
CA ASP A 203 -23.80 -8.16 -12.26
C ASP A 203 -22.90 -8.60 -13.42
N ALA A 204 -22.26 -7.64 -14.10
CA ALA A 204 -21.34 -7.91 -15.20
C ALA A 204 -20.09 -8.70 -14.77
N LEU A 205 -19.58 -8.45 -13.56
CA LEU A 205 -18.40 -9.12 -13.01
C LEU A 205 -18.72 -10.47 -12.35
N HIS A 206 -19.92 -10.65 -11.82
CA HIS A 206 -20.35 -11.88 -11.17
C HIS A 206 -20.27 -13.07 -12.12
N GLU A 207 -20.73 -12.93 -13.36
CA GLU A 207 -20.68 -13.99 -14.37
C GLU A 207 -19.26 -14.34 -14.85
N ARG A 208 -18.30 -13.43 -14.62
CA ARG A 208 -16.93 -13.50 -15.16
C ARG A 208 -15.87 -13.58 -14.07
N LEU A 209 -16.30 -13.85 -12.84
CA LEU A 209 -15.44 -13.88 -11.67
C LEU A 209 -14.31 -14.90 -11.82
N GLU A 210 -14.53 -15.99 -12.57
CA GLU A 210 -13.51 -17.01 -12.85
C GLU A 210 -12.34 -16.50 -13.69
N GLU A 211 -12.54 -15.47 -14.52
CA GLU A 211 -11.48 -14.85 -15.34
C GLU A 211 -10.50 -14.02 -14.51
N LEU A 212 -10.89 -13.63 -13.29
CA LEU A 212 -10.05 -12.79 -12.43
C LEU A 212 -9.09 -13.63 -11.59
N ASP A 213 -7.83 -13.22 -11.65
CA ASP A 213 -6.79 -13.68 -10.73
C ASP A 213 -7.04 -13.16 -9.31
N PHE A 214 -6.49 -13.86 -8.32
CA PHE A 214 -6.60 -13.48 -6.91
C PHE A 214 -5.79 -12.22 -6.56
N ASP A 215 -4.58 -12.13 -7.09
CA ASP A 215 -3.67 -11.00 -6.96
C ASP A 215 -2.95 -10.79 -8.29
N ALA A 216 -2.99 -9.58 -8.81
CA ALA A 216 -2.35 -9.20 -10.08
C ALA A 216 -2.00 -7.69 -10.06
N GLU A 217 -1.15 -7.25 -11.00
CA GLU A 217 -0.80 -5.83 -11.13
C GLU A 217 -1.97 -4.97 -11.62
N GLY A 218 -2.91 -5.57 -12.36
CA GLY A 218 -4.19 -4.99 -12.79
C GLY A 218 -5.37 -5.65 -12.09
N GLY A 219 -6.59 -5.17 -12.34
CA GLY A 219 -7.80 -5.53 -11.60
C GLY A 219 -7.94 -7.04 -11.32
N CYS A 220 -8.17 -7.37 -10.05
CA CYS A 220 -8.19 -8.72 -9.50
C CYS A 220 -9.30 -8.87 -8.44
N LEU A 221 -9.54 -10.09 -7.95
CA LEU A 221 -10.63 -10.39 -7.01
C LEU A 221 -10.55 -9.59 -5.71
N SER A 222 -9.33 -9.41 -5.21
CA SER A 222 -8.96 -8.56 -4.08
C SER A 222 -9.32 -7.10 -4.29
N ALA A 223 -8.91 -6.53 -5.43
CA ALA A 223 -9.16 -5.14 -5.78
C ALA A 223 -10.67 -4.89 -5.96
N LEU A 224 -11.36 -5.86 -6.54
CA LEU A 224 -12.81 -5.84 -6.69
C LEU A 224 -13.53 -5.85 -5.34
N LEU A 225 -13.18 -6.78 -4.45
CA LEU A 225 -13.77 -6.89 -3.12
C LEU A 225 -13.52 -5.60 -2.30
N TRP A 226 -12.31 -5.05 -2.38
CA TRP A 226 -11.99 -3.75 -1.78
C TRP A 226 -12.86 -2.64 -2.37
N ALA A 227 -13.00 -2.55 -3.69
CA ALA A 227 -13.77 -1.47 -4.34
C ALA A 227 -15.24 -1.45 -3.90
N PHE A 228 -15.90 -2.61 -3.89
CA PHE A 228 -17.28 -2.73 -3.39
C PHE A 228 -17.40 -2.39 -1.91
N THR A 229 -16.38 -2.73 -1.12
CA THR A 229 -16.34 -2.43 0.32
C THR A 229 -16.12 -0.94 0.60
N GLU A 230 -15.24 -0.30 -0.16
CA GLU A 230 -14.89 1.12 -0.02
C GLU A 230 -16.08 2.01 -0.37
N VAL A 231 -16.76 1.73 -1.49
CA VAL A 231 -18.01 2.42 -1.89
C VAL A 231 -19.16 2.02 -0.97
N GLY A 232 -19.09 0.84 -0.37
CA GLY A 232 -20.06 0.38 0.61
C GLY A 232 -21.37 -0.11 0.02
N VAL A 233 -21.38 -0.45 -1.27
CA VAL A 233 -22.49 -1.13 -1.95
C VAL A 233 -22.40 -2.63 -1.64
N VAL A 234 -23.51 -3.17 -1.13
CA VAL A 234 -23.63 -4.61 -0.85
C VAL A 234 -24.22 -5.28 -2.10
N HIS A 235 -23.42 -6.11 -2.76
CA HIS A 235 -23.86 -6.93 -3.88
C HIS A 235 -23.79 -8.40 -3.49
N THR A 236 -24.95 -8.94 -3.08
CA THR A 236 -25.06 -10.27 -2.45
C THR A 236 -24.49 -11.39 -3.32
N GLU A 237 -24.88 -11.44 -4.59
CA GLU A 237 -24.48 -12.47 -5.55
C GLU A 237 -22.98 -12.44 -5.82
N LEU A 238 -22.40 -11.23 -5.96
CA LEU A 238 -20.98 -11.04 -6.13
C LEU A 238 -20.20 -11.45 -4.87
N TYR A 239 -20.65 -11.05 -3.68
CA TYR A 239 -20.03 -11.43 -2.41
C TYR A 239 -20.11 -12.93 -2.14
N GLN A 240 -21.25 -13.56 -2.45
CA GLN A 240 -21.39 -15.01 -2.37
C GLN A 240 -20.43 -15.69 -3.33
N ALA A 241 -20.35 -15.27 -4.59
CA ALA A 241 -19.43 -15.85 -5.57
C ALA A 241 -17.95 -15.66 -5.19
N LEU A 242 -17.58 -14.48 -4.66
CA LEU A 242 -16.26 -14.21 -4.11
C LEU A 242 -15.93 -15.14 -2.94
N ALA A 243 -16.89 -15.35 -2.03
CA ALA A 243 -16.73 -16.23 -0.88
C ALA A 243 -16.59 -17.70 -1.31
N GLU A 244 -17.40 -18.16 -2.26
CA GLU A 244 -17.32 -19.51 -2.85
C GLU A 244 -15.97 -19.76 -3.55
N LYS A 245 -15.54 -18.82 -4.39
CA LYS A 245 -14.24 -18.91 -5.08
C LYS A 245 -13.09 -18.88 -4.08
N GLY A 246 -13.16 -18.04 -3.06
CA GLY A 246 -12.17 -17.96 -1.99
C GLY A 246 -12.09 -19.24 -1.15
N ALA A 247 -13.23 -19.77 -0.71
CA ALA A 247 -13.27 -21.03 0.06
C ALA A 247 -12.71 -22.20 -0.75
N ARG A 248 -13.05 -22.30 -2.04
CA ARG A 248 -12.50 -23.31 -2.95
C ARG A 248 -10.99 -23.18 -3.09
N ALA A 249 -10.47 -21.97 -3.27
CA ALA A 249 -9.04 -21.75 -3.38
C ALA A 249 -8.28 -22.13 -2.10
N LEU A 250 -8.85 -21.91 -0.92
CA LEU A 250 -8.25 -22.37 0.35
C LEU A 250 -8.15 -23.90 0.45
N VAL A 251 -9.09 -24.63 -0.15
CA VAL A 251 -9.09 -26.10 -0.20
C VAL A 251 -8.07 -26.61 -1.22
N GLU A 252 -8.01 -25.98 -2.39
CA GLU A 252 -7.09 -26.36 -3.47
C GLU A 252 -5.65 -25.96 -3.18
N PHE A 253 -5.45 -24.97 -2.31
CA PHE A 253 -4.14 -24.44 -1.99
C PHE A 253 -3.37 -25.35 -1.03
N GLU A 254 -2.29 -25.90 -1.54
CA GLU A 254 -1.25 -26.56 -0.75
C GLU A 254 -0.11 -25.57 -0.52
N PRO A 255 0.10 -25.08 0.72
CA PRO A 255 1.19 -24.15 1.02
C PRO A 255 2.51 -24.83 0.73
N LYS A 256 3.15 -24.38 -0.36
CA LYS A 256 4.57 -24.59 -0.56
C LYS A 256 5.26 -23.60 0.35
N VAL A 257 5.36 -22.30 0.00
CA VAL A 257 5.99 -21.21 0.77
C VAL A 257 5.01 -20.31 1.50
N LEU A 258 5.43 -19.71 2.63
CA LEU A 258 4.64 -18.74 3.38
C LEU A 258 4.28 -17.49 2.57
N SER A 259 5.09 -17.13 1.57
CA SER A 259 4.72 -16.12 0.57
C SER A 259 3.52 -16.54 -0.26
N ASP A 260 3.36 -17.84 -0.50
CA ASP A 260 2.37 -18.40 -1.41
C ASP A 260 0.99 -18.41 -0.74
N VAL A 261 0.93 -18.45 0.60
CA VAL A 261 -0.34 -18.34 1.36
C VAL A 261 -1.03 -17.00 1.10
N ARG A 262 -0.29 -15.98 0.61
CA ARG A 262 -0.84 -14.68 0.23
C ARG A 262 -1.77 -14.78 -0.99
N GLU A 263 -1.58 -15.77 -1.86
CA GLU A 263 -2.36 -15.92 -3.09
C GLU A 263 -3.82 -16.35 -2.82
N PRO A 264 -4.10 -17.46 -2.10
CA PRO A 264 -5.48 -17.84 -1.77
C PRO A 264 -6.06 -16.96 -0.66
N CYS A 265 -5.23 -16.44 0.25
CA CYS A 265 -5.66 -15.56 1.33
C CYS A 265 -5.54 -14.09 0.91
N PHE A 266 -5.65 -13.72 -0.36
CA PHE A 266 -5.46 -12.35 -0.86
C PHE A 266 -6.25 -11.29 -0.09
N TRP A 267 -7.41 -11.65 0.47
CA TRP A 267 -8.23 -10.79 1.31
C TRP A 267 -7.68 -10.56 2.73
N THR A 268 -6.59 -11.23 3.11
CA THR A 268 -5.84 -11.01 4.36
C THR A 268 -4.67 -10.04 4.21
N PHE A 269 -4.15 -9.82 2.98
CA PHE A 269 -2.83 -9.18 2.76
C PHE A 269 -2.79 -8.00 1.78
N PHE A 270 -3.91 -7.58 1.19
CA PHE A 270 -3.87 -7.01 -0.16
C PHE A 270 -2.93 -5.81 -0.44
N ARG A 271 -2.25 -5.86 -1.60
CA ARG A 271 -1.35 -4.81 -2.15
C ARG A 271 -2.01 -3.47 -2.48
N ALA A 272 -3.33 -3.38 -2.71
CA ALA A 272 -3.97 -2.04 -2.88
C ALA A 272 -3.88 -1.19 -1.60
N SER A 273 -3.50 -1.81 -0.50
CA SER A 273 -3.22 -1.17 0.77
C SER A 273 -1.72 -0.82 0.94
N ALA A 274 -0.87 -0.87 -0.10
CA ALA A 274 0.54 -0.41 0.02
C ALA A 274 0.66 1.05 0.53
N GLY A 275 -0.37 1.89 0.32
CA GLY A 275 -0.51 3.21 0.96
C GLY A 275 -1.20 3.23 2.33
N VAL A 276 -1.83 2.13 2.76
CA VAL A 276 -2.48 1.94 4.07
C VAL A 276 -1.55 1.22 5.06
N TRP A 277 -0.59 0.41 4.58
CA TRP A 277 0.46 -0.20 5.41
C TRP A 277 1.44 0.86 5.95
N SER A 278 1.54 2.03 5.33
CA SER A 278 2.28 3.17 5.91
C SER A 278 1.61 3.75 7.16
N ASN A 279 0.31 3.51 7.35
CA ASN A 279 -0.44 3.95 8.53
C ASN A 279 -0.50 2.87 9.63
N ARG A 280 0.38 1.86 9.61
CA ARG A 280 0.71 0.97 10.74
C ARG A 280 -0.47 0.33 11.49
N GLY A 281 -1.64 0.12 10.89
CA GLY A 281 -2.81 -0.27 11.70
C GLY A 281 -3.03 0.67 12.89
N SER A 282 -2.66 1.95 12.75
CA SER A 282 -3.00 3.01 13.70
C SER A 282 -4.51 3.13 13.66
N LEU A 283 -5.14 2.51 14.65
CA LEU A 283 -6.51 2.73 15.07
C LEU A 283 -6.59 4.14 15.68
N GLU A 284 -6.32 5.19 14.90
CA GLU A 284 -6.56 6.56 15.37
C GLU A 284 -8.06 6.81 15.53
N ASN A 285 -8.91 5.98 14.90
CA ASN A 285 -10.34 5.96 15.17
C ASN A 285 -10.98 4.59 14.81
N PRO A 286 -11.50 3.82 15.78
CA PRO A 286 -12.23 2.57 15.53
C PRO A 286 -13.48 2.73 14.66
N ARG A 287 -13.97 3.97 14.49
CA ARG A 287 -15.12 4.29 13.63
C ARG A 287 -14.78 4.47 12.15
N ASP A 288 -13.50 4.64 11.82
CA ASP A 288 -13.05 4.87 10.43
C ASP A 288 -12.42 3.63 9.78
N PHE A 289 -12.30 2.51 10.51
CA PHE A 289 -11.89 1.25 9.91
C PHE A 289 -13.01 0.69 9.04
N ARG A 290 -12.99 1.06 7.75
CA ARG A 290 -13.67 0.29 6.71
C ARG A 290 -12.89 -1.02 6.57
N GLY A 291 -13.44 -2.13 7.05
CA GLY A 291 -12.81 -3.44 6.90
C GLY A 291 -12.43 -3.74 5.46
N PHE A 292 -11.53 -4.70 5.24
CA PHE A 292 -11.17 -5.12 3.87
C PHE A 292 -12.39 -5.60 3.07
N ALA A 293 -13.32 -6.27 3.76
CA ALA A 293 -14.60 -6.69 3.24
C ALA A 293 -15.73 -6.27 4.20
N LYS A 294 -16.94 -6.13 3.66
CA LYS A 294 -18.18 -5.97 4.43
C LYS A 294 -18.56 -7.26 5.18
N ALA A 295 -19.38 -7.15 6.22
CA ALA A 295 -19.79 -8.29 7.05
C ALA A 295 -20.48 -9.40 6.23
N GLU A 296 -21.27 -8.99 5.24
CA GLU A 296 -22.05 -9.86 4.35
C GLU A 296 -21.15 -10.83 3.57
N PHE A 297 -19.95 -10.41 3.15
CA PHE A 297 -18.97 -11.31 2.54
C PHE A 297 -18.55 -12.41 3.53
N TYR A 298 -18.31 -12.06 4.79
CA TYR A 298 -17.95 -13.02 5.83
C TYR A 298 -19.11 -13.93 6.24
N ASP A 299 -20.35 -13.44 6.19
CA ASP A 299 -21.57 -14.23 6.45
C ASP A 299 -21.74 -15.35 5.41
N HIS A 300 -21.31 -15.12 4.16
CA HIS A 300 -21.25 -16.15 3.13
C HIS A 300 -20.00 -17.04 3.25
N LEU A 301 -18.84 -16.47 3.58
CA LEU A 301 -17.58 -17.20 3.66
C LEU A 301 -17.52 -18.18 4.84
N ALA A 302 -17.96 -17.78 6.04
CA ALA A 302 -17.79 -18.58 7.25
C ALA A 302 -18.47 -19.97 7.17
N PRO A 303 -19.72 -20.12 6.70
CA PRO A 303 -20.35 -21.43 6.52
C PRO A 303 -19.59 -22.35 5.56
N LEU A 304 -19.06 -21.80 4.46
CA LEU A 304 -18.29 -22.56 3.48
C LEU A 304 -16.97 -23.07 4.07
N LEU A 305 -16.28 -22.23 4.84
CA LEU A 305 -15.05 -22.62 5.53
C LEU A 305 -15.33 -23.66 6.63
N LEU A 306 -16.44 -23.53 7.37
CA LEU A 306 -16.85 -24.53 8.35
C LEU A 306 -17.11 -25.90 7.73
N GLU A 307 -17.77 -25.94 6.57
CA GLU A 307 -18.02 -27.20 5.84
C GLU A 307 -16.72 -27.87 5.37
N ARG A 308 -15.74 -27.06 4.94
CA ARG A 308 -14.49 -27.52 4.31
C ARG A 308 -13.28 -27.49 5.26
N ILE A 309 -13.45 -27.21 6.54
CA ILE A 309 -12.34 -26.94 7.47
C ILE A 309 -11.32 -28.08 7.57
N ASN A 310 -11.78 -29.32 7.36
CA ASN A 310 -10.93 -30.51 7.40
C ASN A 310 -10.11 -30.69 6.11
N ASP A 311 -10.58 -30.12 5.00
CA ASP A 311 -9.92 -30.17 3.69
C ASP A 311 -8.89 -29.04 3.53
N ILE A 312 -8.97 -27.99 4.35
CA ILE A 312 -8.04 -26.85 4.35
C ILE A 312 -6.77 -27.20 5.15
N HIS A 313 -5.61 -26.80 4.63
CA HIS A 313 -4.33 -26.98 5.31
C HIS A 313 -4.27 -26.18 6.64
N PRO A 314 -3.73 -26.74 7.75
CA PRO A 314 -3.71 -26.08 9.07
C PRO A 314 -3.11 -24.67 9.06
N VAL A 315 -2.03 -24.46 8.29
CA VAL A 315 -1.42 -23.13 8.12
C VAL A 315 -2.42 -22.16 7.50
N SER A 316 -3.08 -22.54 6.40
CA SER A 316 -4.11 -21.73 5.74
C SER A 316 -5.28 -21.42 6.69
N CYS A 317 -5.63 -22.33 7.60
CA CYS A 317 -6.62 -22.07 8.65
C CYS A 317 -6.27 -20.87 9.51
N VAL A 318 -5.03 -20.83 10.02
CA VAL A 318 -4.56 -19.72 10.85
C VAL A 318 -4.50 -18.40 10.08
N TYR A 319 -4.06 -18.43 8.82
CA TYR A 319 -3.95 -17.23 8.01
C TYR A 319 -5.31 -16.68 7.59
N PHE A 320 -6.28 -17.51 7.18
CA PHE A 320 -7.62 -16.98 6.89
C PHE A 320 -8.30 -16.45 8.15
N MET A 321 -8.10 -17.06 9.33
CA MET A 321 -8.68 -16.55 10.59
C MET A 321 -8.32 -15.07 10.80
N TRP A 322 -7.14 -14.67 10.36
CA TRP A 322 -6.69 -13.30 10.45
C TRP A 322 -7.61 -12.31 9.72
N SER A 323 -8.20 -12.73 8.60
CA SER A 323 -9.18 -11.91 7.86
C SER A 323 -10.46 -11.66 8.63
N PHE A 324 -10.81 -12.51 9.59
CA PHE A 324 -11.94 -12.28 10.48
C PHE A 324 -11.52 -11.40 11.67
N CYS A 325 -10.31 -11.63 12.20
CA CYS A 325 -9.76 -10.85 13.32
C CYS A 325 -9.60 -9.36 13.00
N LYS A 326 -9.02 -9.01 11.86
CA LYS A 326 -8.71 -7.62 11.48
C LYS A 326 -9.94 -6.69 11.48
N PRO A 327 -11.05 -7.04 10.83
CA PRO A 327 -12.31 -6.30 10.91
C PRO A 327 -13.12 -6.56 12.19
N LEU A 328 -12.59 -7.33 13.15
CA LEU A 328 -13.29 -7.71 14.37
C LEU A 328 -14.61 -8.46 14.11
N ILE A 329 -14.66 -9.24 13.02
CA ILE A 329 -15.78 -10.12 12.70
C ILE A 329 -15.68 -11.35 13.59
N LEU A 330 -16.56 -11.43 14.58
CA LEU A 330 -16.59 -12.53 15.53
C LEU A 330 -17.47 -13.67 14.99
N CYS A 331 -16.83 -14.74 14.53
CA CYS A 331 -17.50 -16.01 14.21
C CYS A 331 -16.98 -17.10 15.17
N THR A 332 -17.61 -17.22 16.34
CA THR A 332 -17.15 -18.14 17.40
C THR A 332 -17.08 -19.59 16.91
N GLU A 333 -18.06 -20.02 16.11
CA GLU A 333 -18.10 -21.38 15.57
C GLU A 333 -16.90 -21.70 14.68
N LEU A 334 -16.49 -20.74 13.84
CA LEU A 334 -15.31 -20.87 12.99
C LEU A 334 -14.03 -20.93 13.82
N PHE A 335 -13.90 -20.08 14.84
CA PHE A 335 -12.74 -20.08 15.73
C PHE A 335 -12.64 -21.39 16.53
N ASP A 336 -13.76 -21.92 17.01
CA ASP A 336 -13.80 -23.21 17.69
C ASP A 336 -13.47 -24.37 16.73
N ALA A 337 -13.95 -24.31 15.48
CA ALA A 337 -13.63 -25.31 14.47
C ALA A 337 -12.15 -25.30 14.09
N VAL A 338 -11.55 -24.11 13.93
CA VAL A 338 -10.12 -23.98 13.65
C VAL A 338 -9.29 -24.49 14.84
N ALA A 339 -9.67 -24.19 16.08
CA ALA A 339 -8.98 -24.73 17.26
C ALA A 339 -8.95 -26.26 17.24
N ARG A 340 -10.13 -26.91 17.09
CA ARG A 340 -10.25 -28.37 16.99
C ARG A 340 -9.43 -28.97 15.84
N ARG A 341 -9.33 -28.26 14.72
CA ARG A 341 -8.61 -28.70 13.52
C ARG A 341 -7.09 -28.56 13.66
N VAL A 342 -6.64 -27.46 14.24
CA VAL A 342 -5.22 -27.04 14.23
C VAL A 342 -4.49 -27.54 15.47
N VAL A 343 -5.10 -27.56 16.65
CA VAL A 343 -4.44 -27.99 17.91
C VAL A 343 -3.77 -29.37 17.79
N PRO A 344 -4.40 -30.43 17.22
CA PRO A 344 -3.75 -31.73 17.05
C PRO A 344 -2.57 -31.75 16.06
N GLU A 345 -2.46 -30.71 15.24
CA GLU A 345 -1.47 -30.57 14.17
C GLU A 345 -0.64 -29.28 14.33
N VAL A 346 -0.59 -28.70 15.54
CA VAL A 346 0.07 -27.43 15.83
C VAL A 346 1.55 -27.43 15.43
N GLN A 347 2.19 -28.60 15.51
CA GLN A 347 3.56 -28.83 15.08
C GLN A 347 3.79 -28.60 13.58
N LYS A 348 2.74 -28.68 12.74
CA LYS A 348 2.81 -28.40 11.30
C LYS A 348 2.83 -26.91 10.99
N LEU A 349 2.49 -26.06 11.97
CA LEU A 349 2.58 -24.62 11.79
C LEU A 349 4.05 -24.20 11.69
N ASP A 350 4.30 -23.21 10.85
CA ASP A 350 5.58 -22.51 10.81
C ASP A 350 5.69 -21.55 12.01
N ARG A 351 6.85 -20.90 12.17
CA ARG A 351 7.09 -19.96 13.29
C ARG A 351 6.09 -18.80 13.31
N CYS A 352 5.74 -18.25 12.15
CA CYS A 352 4.83 -17.12 12.05
C CYS A 352 3.39 -17.59 12.27
N GLY A 353 3.01 -18.73 11.69
CA GLY A 353 1.72 -19.37 11.89
C GLY A 353 1.44 -19.66 13.37
N LEU A 354 2.42 -20.15 14.13
CA LEU A 354 2.26 -20.39 15.57
C LEU A 354 1.97 -19.09 16.35
N ALA A 355 2.74 -18.03 16.07
CA ALA A 355 2.52 -16.72 16.69
C ALA A 355 1.17 -16.12 16.29
N MET A 356 0.80 -16.23 15.02
CA MET A 356 -0.49 -15.78 14.48
C MET A 356 -1.67 -16.54 15.09
N PHE A 357 -1.50 -17.83 15.36
CA PHE A 357 -2.54 -18.68 15.92
C PHE A 357 -2.99 -18.14 17.26
N CYS A 358 -2.11 -18.06 18.26
CA CYS A 358 -2.46 -17.50 19.57
C CYS A 358 -2.84 -15.99 19.49
N TRP A 359 -2.19 -15.22 18.61
CA TRP A 359 -2.51 -13.80 18.42
C TRP A 359 -3.95 -13.60 17.95
N ASN A 360 -4.47 -14.42 17.03
CA ASN A 360 -5.84 -14.32 16.53
C ASN A 360 -6.88 -14.47 17.66
N TYR A 361 -6.73 -15.48 18.52
CA TYR A 361 -7.62 -15.70 19.66
C TYR A 361 -7.53 -14.57 20.68
N ALA A 362 -6.32 -14.11 21.00
CA ALA A 362 -6.11 -12.97 21.88
C ALA A 362 -6.66 -11.66 21.27
N HIS A 363 -6.59 -11.49 19.95
CA HIS A 363 -7.00 -10.26 19.28
C HIS A 363 -8.50 -10.05 19.37
N ILE A 364 -9.28 -11.09 19.02
CA ILE A 364 -10.74 -11.08 19.05
C ILE A 364 -11.32 -11.34 20.45
N ASN A 365 -10.47 -11.65 21.43
CA ASN A 365 -10.86 -12.01 22.80
C ASN A 365 -11.77 -13.25 22.85
N HIS A 366 -11.44 -14.28 22.06
CA HIS A 366 -12.11 -15.58 22.10
C HIS A 366 -11.40 -16.52 23.07
N GLU A 367 -12.13 -17.05 24.04
CA GLU A 367 -11.58 -17.95 25.05
C GLU A 367 -11.32 -19.34 24.45
N SER A 368 -10.04 -19.70 24.29
CA SER A 368 -9.63 -21.04 23.88
C SER A 368 -8.36 -21.47 24.62
N PRO A 369 -8.47 -21.98 25.86
CA PRO A 369 -7.31 -22.36 26.66
C PRO A 369 -6.42 -23.41 25.97
N GLU A 370 -7.01 -24.34 25.22
CA GLU A 370 -6.33 -25.37 24.45
C GLU A 370 -5.38 -24.80 23.37
N VAL A 371 -5.73 -23.66 22.78
CA VAL A 371 -4.86 -22.97 21.81
C VAL A 371 -3.64 -22.40 22.51
N PHE A 372 -3.81 -21.78 23.67
CA PHE A 372 -2.69 -21.23 24.43
C PHE A 372 -1.81 -22.33 25.02
N GLU A 373 -2.40 -23.42 25.55
CA GLU A 373 -1.65 -24.58 26.06
C GLU A 373 -0.82 -25.23 24.95
N SER A 374 -1.42 -25.56 23.81
CA SER A 374 -0.68 -26.14 22.67
C SER A 374 0.37 -25.19 22.09
N THR A 375 0.10 -23.89 22.06
CA THR A 375 1.08 -22.88 21.64
C THR A 375 2.26 -22.82 22.61
N ALA A 376 2.00 -22.89 23.92
CA ALA A 376 3.05 -22.89 24.94
C ALA A 376 3.94 -24.14 24.82
N GLU A 377 3.32 -25.32 24.73
CA GLU A 377 4.02 -26.60 24.58
C GLU A 377 4.90 -26.62 23.33
N GLU A 378 4.37 -26.22 22.17
CA GLU A 378 5.14 -26.19 20.92
C GLU A 378 6.24 -25.12 20.97
N SER A 379 5.99 -23.95 21.56
CA SER A 379 6.99 -22.88 21.73
C SER A 379 8.14 -23.27 22.66
N LEU A 380 7.89 -24.14 23.64
CA LEU A 380 8.89 -24.63 24.59
C LEU A 380 9.82 -25.70 24.00
N ARG A 381 9.50 -26.27 22.83
CA ARG A 381 10.39 -27.23 22.16
C ARG A 381 11.68 -26.53 21.75
N ALA A 382 12.81 -27.15 22.05
CA ALA A 382 14.12 -26.53 21.83
C ALA A 382 14.36 -26.12 20.36
N GLU A 383 13.90 -26.91 19.40
CA GLU A 383 13.98 -26.60 17.97
C GLU A 383 13.12 -25.38 17.62
N ARG A 384 11.87 -25.35 18.08
CA ARG A 384 10.94 -24.24 17.84
C ARG A 384 11.42 -22.95 18.49
N LEU A 385 11.74 -22.98 19.77
CA LEU A 385 12.22 -21.82 20.53
C LEU A 385 13.43 -21.19 19.83
N ALA A 386 14.35 -22.04 19.31
CA ALA A 386 15.53 -21.57 18.62
C ALA A 386 15.20 -20.82 17.32
N GLU A 387 14.09 -21.11 16.64
CA GLU A 387 13.64 -20.50 15.38
C GLU A 387 12.85 -19.19 15.53
N LEU A 388 12.28 -18.92 16.71
CA LEU A 388 11.44 -17.74 16.93
C LEU A 388 12.25 -16.45 16.76
N THR A 389 11.77 -15.54 15.91
CA THR A 389 12.37 -14.21 15.76
C THR A 389 11.88 -13.24 16.84
N PRO A 390 12.51 -12.08 17.04
CA PRO A 390 12.02 -11.07 17.98
C PRO A 390 10.53 -10.74 17.80
N ARG A 391 10.06 -10.66 16.56
CA ARG A 391 8.65 -10.39 16.24
C ARG A 391 7.74 -11.53 16.71
N ASP A 392 8.13 -12.77 16.46
CA ASP A 392 7.36 -13.95 16.85
C ASP A 392 7.25 -14.05 18.38
N VAL A 393 8.37 -13.85 19.08
CA VAL A 393 8.41 -13.82 20.56
C VAL A 393 7.49 -12.72 21.09
N ALA A 394 7.58 -11.51 20.54
CA ALA A 394 6.73 -10.40 20.95
C ALA A 394 5.24 -10.69 20.74
N ALA A 395 4.89 -11.27 19.59
CA ALA A 395 3.53 -11.62 19.26
C ALA A 395 2.96 -12.66 20.25
N ILE A 396 3.71 -13.70 20.59
CA ILE A 396 3.29 -14.74 21.55
C ILE A 396 3.14 -14.14 22.96
N VAL A 397 4.17 -13.44 23.47
CA VAL A 397 4.10 -12.83 24.83
C VAL A 397 2.91 -11.88 24.93
N ARG A 398 2.69 -11.05 23.91
CA ARG A 398 1.56 -10.12 23.85
C ARG A 398 0.22 -10.83 23.76
N ALA A 399 0.12 -11.90 22.98
CA ALA A 399 -1.11 -12.69 22.88
C ALA A 399 -1.51 -13.27 24.23
N PHE A 400 -0.57 -13.88 24.95
CA PHE A 400 -0.82 -14.41 26.30
C PHE A 400 -1.19 -13.30 27.29
N ALA A 401 -0.49 -12.16 27.23
CA ALA A 401 -0.76 -11.02 28.12
C ALA A 401 -2.18 -10.48 27.91
N LYS A 402 -2.54 -10.23 26.64
CA LYS A 402 -3.86 -9.74 26.25
C LYS A 402 -4.98 -10.73 26.61
N ALA A 403 -4.75 -12.02 26.43
CA ALA A 403 -5.70 -13.07 26.81
C ALA A 403 -5.78 -13.33 28.32
N GLY A 404 -4.92 -12.70 29.13
CA GLY A 404 -4.83 -12.97 30.57
C GLY A 404 -4.31 -14.38 30.91
N MET A 405 -3.72 -15.07 29.93
CA MET A 405 -3.19 -16.43 30.08
C MET A 405 -1.78 -16.36 30.69
N ARG A 406 -1.60 -17.03 31.82
CA ARG A 406 -0.34 -17.06 32.57
C ARG A 406 0.33 -18.41 32.43
N ASP A 407 1.48 -18.42 31.77
CA ASP A 407 2.38 -19.57 31.69
C ASP A 407 3.79 -19.12 32.09
N VAL A 408 4.21 -19.48 33.30
CA VAL A 408 5.48 -19.00 33.88
C VAL A 408 6.68 -19.57 33.14
N ASP A 409 6.60 -20.85 32.73
CA ASP A 409 7.70 -21.54 32.08
C ASP A 409 7.90 -21.01 30.66
N LEU A 410 6.81 -20.77 29.92
CA LEU A 410 6.83 -20.11 28.62
C LEU A 410 7.41 -18.69 28.73
N MET A 411 6.92 -17.87 29.67
CA MET A 411 7.40 -16.50 29.83
C MET A 411 8.89 -16.45 30.15
N GLN A 412 9.37 -17.35 31.01
CA GLN A 412 10.78 -17.47 31.33
C GLN A 412 11.59 -17.89 30.09
N ALA A 413 11.17 -18.91 29.36
CA ALA A 413 11.86 -19.38 28.16
C ALA A 413 11.91 -18.33 27.04
N LEU A 414 10.80 -17.66 26.77
CA LEU A 414 10.71 -16.57 25.78
C LEU A 414 11.53 -15.35 26.19
N CYS A 415 11.58 -15.03 27.50
CA CYS A 415 12.44 -13.97 28.02
C CYS A 415 13.93 -14.32 27.87
N ASP A 416 14.33 -15.54 28.19
CA ASP A 416 15.72 -16.00 28.07
C ASP A 416 16.17 -16.03 26.60
N HIS A 417 15.30 -16.51 25.71
CA HIS A 417 15.53 -16.44 24.27
C HIS A 417 15.60 -14.99 23.77
N GLY A 418 14.68 -14.13 24.21
CA GLY A 418 14.69 -12.69 23.93
C GLY A 418 15.97 -12.00 24.42
N CYS A 419 16.50 -12.39 25.58
CA CYS A 419 17.82 -11.92 26.05
C CYS A 419 18.94 -12.36 25.10
N GLY A 420 18.89 -13.58 24.58
CA GLY A 420 19.82 -14.07 23.55
C GLY A 420 19.75 -13.22 22.29
N LEU A 421 18.55 -13.00 21.77
CA LEU A 421 18.29 -12.17 20.58
C LEU A 421 18.75 -10.71 20.77
N LEU A 422 18.54 -10.13 21.95
CA LEU A 422 19.04 -8.78 22.27
C LEU A 422 20.57 -8.74 22.27
N ARG A 423 21.25 -9.74 22.85
CA ARG A 423 22.73 -9.81 22.80
C ARG A 423 23.24 -9.92 21.37
N ASP A 424 22.60 -10.75 20.54
CA ASP A 424 22.97 -10.89 19.13
C ASP A 424 22.77 -9.56 18.38
N GLY A 425 21.68 -8.84 18.64
CA GLY A 425 21.44 -7.50 18.10
C GLY A 425 22.43 -6.44 18.58
N ILE A 426 22.78 -6.45 19.86
CA ILE A 426 23.80 -5.59 20.50
C ILE A 426 25.19 -5.81 19.88
N ASP A 427 25.52 -7.05 19.58
CA ASP A 427 26.77 -7.47 18.96
C ASP A 427 26.75 -7.35 17.44
N GLN A 428 25.62 -6.94 16.85
CA GLN A 428 25.38 -6.90 15.39
C GLN A 428 25.73 -8.24 14.71
N LYS A 429 25.57 -9.35 15.43
CA LYS A 429 25.74 -10.68 14.88
C LYS A 429 24.50 -10.98 14.06
N CYS A 430 24.69 -11.29 12.77
CA CYS A 430 23.59 -11.85 12.00
C CYS A 430 23.06 -13.08 12.73
N TYR A 431 21.74 -13.16 12.89
CA TYR A 431 21.09 -14.36 13.34
C TYR A 431 21.38 -15.47 12.30
N LYS A 432 22.41 -16.29 12.58
CA LYS A 432 22.95 -17.33 11.69
C LYS A 432 22.37 -18.72 12.00
N ARG A 433 21.22 -18.81 12.66
CA ARG A 433 20.62 -20.10 13.01
C ARG A 433 19.35 -20.39 12.20
N PRO A 434 19.46 -20.98 11.01
CA PRO A 434 18.49 -21.97 10.59
C PRO A 434 19.05 -23.34 11.04
N MET A 435 18.89 -23.69 12.32
CA MET A 435 18.95 -25.11 12.66
C MET A 435 17.65 -25.70 12.18
N LYS A 436 17.71 -26.57 11.15
CA LYS A 436 16.65 -27.45 10.67
C LYS A 436 15.23 -26.98 11.05
N SER A 437 14.79 -25.86 10.46
CA SER A 437 13.38 -25.53 10.61
C SER A 437 12.56 -26.61 9.94
N LEU A 438 11.40 -26.93 10.49
CA LEU A 438 10.39 -27.76 9.80
C LEU A 438 10.09 -27.20 8.40
N ALA A 439 10.26 -25.87 8.25
CA ALA A 439 10.34 -25.18 6.99
C ALA A 439 11.30 -25.89 6.02
N ARG A 440 12.55 -26.20 6.39
CA ARG A 440 13.53 -26.85 5.51
C ARG A 440 13.12 -28.25 5.02
N ASP A 441 12.31 -28.98 5.77
CA ASP A 441 11.78 -30.30 5.36
C ASP A 441 10.57 -30.16 4.41
N ILE A 442 9.87 -29.01 4.44
CA ILE A 442 8.81 -28.64 3.48
C ILE A 442 9.39 -27.89 2.25
N TYR A 443 10.54 -27.24 2.42
CA TYR A 443 11.25 -26.37 1.49
C TYR A 443 12.56 -26.98 0.99
N GLU A 444 12.51 -28.21 0.45
CA GLU A 444 13.73 -28.89 -0.01
C GLU A 444 14.53 -28.09 -1.07
N GLU A 445 13.90 -27.13 -1.75
CA GLU A 445 14.53 -26.35 -2.84
C GLU A 445 14.37 -24.82 -2.74
N ASP A 446 13.74 -24.26 -1.70
CA ASP A 446 13.51 -22.81 -1.60
C ASP A 446 14.02 -22.16 -0.31
N PHE A 447 15.00 -21.26 -0.46
CA PHE A 447 15.58 -20.46 0.62
C PHE A 447 14.83 -19.12 0.82
N SER A 448 13.79 -18.82 0.02
CA SER A 448 13.03 -17.56 0.05
C SER A 448 12.16 -17.39 1.30
N ALA A 449 11.74 -18.49 1.93
CA ALA A 449 10.93 -18.49 3.16
C ALA A 449 11.66 -17.89 4.36
N VAL A 450 12.99 -17.81 4.28
CA VAL A 450 13.85 -17.12 5.23
C VAL A 450 14.25 -15.80 4.59
N ASP A 451 13.29 -14.87 4.50
CA ASP A 451 13.51 -13.51 4.04
C ASP A 451 14.79 -12.98 4.73
N GLY A 452 15.89 -12.87 3.97
CA GLY A 452 17.25 -12.74 4.47
C GLY A 452 17.57 -11.40 5.14
N LYS A 453 16.56 -10.68 5.61
CA LYS A 453 16.68 -9.53 6.50
C LYS A 453 16.46 -10.06 7.91
N VAL A 454 17.56 -10.21 8.64
CA VAL A 454 17.54 -10.57 10.06
C VAL A 454 16.54 -9.66 10.80
N ASP A 455 15.45 -10.23 11.30
CA ASP A 455 14.50 -9.54 12.18
C ASP A 455 15.25 -9.15 13.46
N ALA A 456 15.73 -7.91 13.55
CA ALA A 456 16.18 -7.32 14.81
C ALA A 456 14.98 -6.84 15.63
N PHE A 457 15.21 -6.54 16.90
CA PHE A 457 14.25 -5.81 17.72
C PHE A 457 14.03 -4.41 17.16
N ASP A 458 13.00 -4.23 16.34
CA ASP A 458 12.52 -2.87 16.12
C ASP A 458 11.93 -2.29 17.43
N MET A 459 11.86 -0.97 17.49
CA MET A 459 11.35 -0.25 18.67
C MET A 459 9.95 -0.68 19.10
N VAL A 460 9.12 -1.07 18.14
CA VAL A 460 7.72 -1.44 18.39
C VAL A 460 7.70 -2.82 19.05
N THR A 461 8.44 -3.77 18.49
CA THR A 461 8.57 -5.15 18.98
C THR A 461 9.14 -5.16 20.39
N LEU A 462 10.19 -4.37 20.66
CA LEU A 462 10.78 -4.28 22.00
C LEU A 462 9.81 -3.65 23.01
N SER A 463 9.11 -2.58 22.61
CA SER A 463 8.09 -1.94 23.44
C SER A 463 6.92 -2.88 23.75
N ASP A 464 6.44 -3.63 22.76
CA ASP A 464 5.36 -4.59 22.91
C ASP A 464 5.74 -5.69 23.89
N MET A 465 6.97 -6.21 23.82
CA MET A 465 7.47 -7.21 24.78
C MET A 465 7.55 -6.66 26.20
N LEU A 466 8.15 -5.47 26.38
CA LEU A 466 8.29 -4.85 27.70
C LEU A 466 6.94 -4.60 28.36
N SER A 467 5.97 -4.06 27.61
CA SER A 467 4.61 -3.83 28.09
C SER A 467 3.92 -5.13 28.44
N SER A 468 4.01 -6.14 27.58
CA SER A 468 3.34 -7.44 27.78
C SER A 468 3.92 -8.19 29.00
N PHE A 469 5.23 -8.18 29.18
CA PHE A 469 5.86 -8.72 30.39
C PHE A 469 5.43 -7.98 31.65
N ALA A 470 5.33 -6.64 31.60
CA ALA A 470 4.85 -5.84 32.72
C ALA A 470 3.39 -6.15 33.07
N GLU A 471 2.52 -6.30 32.08
CA GLU A 471 1.10 -6.70 32.25
C GLU A 471 0.97 -8.05 32.93
N GLN A 472 1.85 -9.00 32.59
CA GLN A 472 1.94 -10.30 33.25
C GLN A 472 2.63 -10.28 34.61
N GLN A 473 3.08 -9.11 35.09
CA GLN A 473 3.88 -8.97 36.31
C GLN A 473 5.20 -9.76 36.26
N PHE A 474 5.72 -9.99 35.07
CA PHE A 474 6.96 -10.69 34.81
C PHE A 474 8.08 -9.67 34.60
N VAL A 475 8.88 -9.38 35.64
CA VAL A 475 9.95 -8.38 35.56
C VAL A 475 11.32 -9.07 35.60
N HIS A 476 11.95 -9.20 34.43
CA HIS A 476 13.27 -9.81 34.30
C HIS A 476 14.37 -8.75 34.20
N LYS A 477 15.16 -8.58 35.27
CA LYS A 477 16.18 -7.52 35.37
C LYS A 477 17.20 -7.55 34.22
N GLN A 478 17.64 -8.74 33.82
CA GLN A 478 18.61 -8.88 32.76
C GLN A 478 18.04 -8.46 31.40
N PHE A 479 16.76 -8.76 31.14
CA PHE A 479 16.11 -8.36 29.89
C PHE A 479 16.02 -6.84 29.81
N LEU A 480 15.63 -6.17 30.90
CA LEU A 480 15.60 -4.71 30.99
C LEU A 480 16.97 -4.07 30.76
N GLN A 481 18.03 -4.63 31.34
CA GLN A 481 19.40 -4.15 31.15
C GLN A 481 19.86 -4.28 29.70
N LEU A 482 19.59 -5.42 29.06
CA LEU A 482 19.93 -5.65 27.66
C LEU A 482 19.09 -4.75 26.72
N ALA A 483 17.83 -4.53 27.03
CA ALA A 483 16.97 -3.61 26.28
C ALA A 483 17.52 -2.17 26.35
N ASP A 484 17.91 -1.69 27.53
CA ASP A 484 18.54 -0.38 27.71
C ASP A 484 19.88 -0.28 26.96
N GLU A 485 20.74 -1.30 27.05
CA GLU A 485 22.00 -1.33 26.32
C GLU A 485 21.79 -1.30 24.79
N TYR A 486 20.87 -2.10 24.27
CA TYR A 486 20.52 -2.13 22.85
C TYR A 486 20.04 -0.76 22.36
N MET A 487 19.18 -0.11 23.14
CA MET A 487 18.68 1.24 22.88
C MET A 487 19.79 2.28 22.87
N GLN A 488 20.66 2.27 23.88
CA GLN A 488 21.76 3.22 23.97
C GLN A 488 22.74 3.06 22.80
N LYS A 489 23.08 1.82 22.42
CA LYS A 489 23.94 1.57 21.25
C LYS A 489 23.31 2.06 19.94
N GLY A 490 21.99 1.90 19.79
CA GLY A 490 21.25 2.43 18.64
C GLY A 490 21.29 3.95 18.59
N LEU A 491 21.09 4.63 19.72
CA LEU A 491 21.14 6.10 19.81
C LEU A 491 22.55 6.69 19.62
N GLN A 492 23.60 5.90 19.84
CA GLN A 492 24.98 6.29 19.60
C GLN A 492 25.38 6.23 18.12
N GLN A 493 24.54 5.66 17.25
CA GLN A 493 24.79 5.64 15.81
C GLN A 493 24.53 7.02 15.16
N PRO A 494 25.18 7.34 14.04
CA PRO A 494 24.83 8.50 13.23
C PRO A 494 23.33 8.52 12.90
N ALA A 495 22.70 9.69 12.88
CA ALA A 495 21.23 9.82 12.73
C ALA A 495 20.64 9.06 11.52
N HIS A 496 21.39 8.94 10.43
CA HIS A 496 20.98 8.21 9.21
C HIS A 496 21.11 6.68 9.33
N ASP A 497 21.82 6.19 10.35
CA ASP A 497 22.10 4.78 10.59
C ASP A 497 21.42 4.24 11.85
N VAL A 498 20.81 5.08 12.71
CA VAL A 498 20.01 4.63 13.87
C VAL A 498 18.91 3.66 13.43
N VAL A 499 18.13 4.04 12.40
CA VAL A 499 17.06 3.18 11.87
C VAL A 499 17.63 1.90 11.26
N LYS A 500 18.81 1.97 10.65
CA LYS A 500 19.47 0.78 10.09
C LYS A 500 19.93 -0.14 11.20
N PHE A 501 20.63 0.35 12.22
CA PHE A 501 21.08 -0.44 13.37
C PHE A 501 19.93 -1.14 14.09
N LEU A 502 18.80 -0.45 14.28
CA LEU A 502 17.63 -0.98 14.96
C LEU A 502 16.81 -1.96 14.10
N ARG A 503 16.85 -1.85 12.77
CA ARG A 503 16.02 -2.68 11.88
C ARG A 503 16.80 -3.74 11.10
N PHE A 504 18.09 -3.54 10.92
CA PHE A 504 18.96 -4.32 10.04
C PHE A 504 20.33 -4.45 10.71
N PRO A 505 20.60 -5.57 11.41
CA PRO A 505 21.95 -5.86 11.86
C PRO A 505 22.77 -6.19 10.61
N GLN A 506 23.46 -5.18 10.06
CA GLN A 506 24.38 -5.39 8.96
C GLN A 506 25.59 -6.14 9.49
N ALA A 507 25.94 -7.22 8.80
CA ALA A 507 27.25 -7.84 8.90
C ALA A 507 28.30 -6.78 8.54
N PHE A 508 28.84 -6.08 9.54
CA PHE A 508 30.11 -5.39 9.41
C PHE A 508 31.22 -6.45 9.41
N ASP A 509 31.34 -7.18 8.30
CA ASP A 509 32.56 -7.87 7.90
C ASP A 509 32.51 -8.05 6.38
N GLN A 510 33.18 -7.09 5.71
CA GLN A 510 33.53 -6.97 4.27
C GLN A 510 32.53 -6.29 3.32
#